data_AF-A0A8C9MNT1-F1
#
_entry.id   AF-A0A8C9MNT1-F1
#
_cell.length_a   1.000
_cell.length_b   1.000
_cell.length_c   1.000
_cell.angle_alpha   90.00
_cell.angle_beta   90.00
_cell.angle_gamma   90.00
#
_symmetry.space_group_name_H-M   'P 1'
#
loop_
_entity.id
_entity.type
_entity.pdbx_description
1 polymer ?
#
loop_
_entity_poly.entity_id
_entity_poly.type
_entity_poly.pdbx_seq_one_letter_code
_entity_poly.pdbx_strand_id
1 'polypeptide(L)' 'DVFFTVYFKIFKGFAAFYPIYFRPLLLPEEYKNEQSINRAGIVQEDIQPAGLKVWSDPFGRK' A
#
# COMPACT_ATOMS: atom_id res chain seq x y z
N ASP A 1 -22.94 -17.00 -18.33
CA ASP A 1 -22.45 -18.04 -17.40
C ASP A 1 -21.96 -17.47 -16.08
N VAL A 2 -22.66 -17.76 -14.98
CA VAL A 2 -22.38 -17.22 -13.63
C VAL A 2 -20.96 -17.56 -13.16
N PHE A 3 -20.45 -18.75 -13.51
CA PHE A 3 -19.09 -19.20 -13.17
C PHE A 3 -18.01 -18.27 -13.74
N PHE A 4 -18.14 -17.91 -15.03
CA PHE A 4 -17.20 -17.01 -15.70
C PHE A 4 -17.21 -15.61 -15.06
N THR A 5 -18.41 -15.10 -14.74
CA THR A 5 -18.57 -13.79 -14.09
C THR A 5 -17.97 -13.76 -12.68
N VAL A 6 -18.17 -14.80 -11.87
CA VAL A 6 -17.61 -14.89 -10.51
C VAL A 6 -16.08 -14.99 -10.56
N TYR A 7 -15.54 -15.86 -11.42
CA TYR A 7 -14.09 -16.03 -11.58
C TYR A 7 -13.39 -14.73 -11.99
N PHE A 8 -13.93 -14.05 -13.01
CA PHE A 8 -13.36 -12.81 -13.51
C PHE A 8 -13.44 -11.67 -12.48
N LYS A 9 -14.50 -11.63 -11.68
CA LYS A 9 -14.66 -10.61 -10.63
C LYS A 9 -13.68 -10.81 -9.47
N ILE A 10 -13.48 -12.05 -9.04
CA ILE A 10 -12.52 -12.40 -7.98
C ILE A 10 -11.08 -12.13 -8.44
N PHE A 11 -10.71 -12.60 -9.64
CA PHE A 11 -9.36 -12.47 -10.16
C PHE A 11 -8.94 -11.00 -10.36
N LYS A 12 -9.84 -10.15 -10.87
CA LYS A 12 -9.60 -8.70 -10.99
C LYS A 12 -9.37 -8.03 -9.64
N GLY A 13 -10.09 -8.44 -8.60
CA GLY A 13 -9.90 -7.93 -7.25
C GLY A 13 -8.46 -8.13 -6.79
N PHE A 14 -7.96 -9.38 -6.84
CA PHE A 14 -6.59 -9.69 -6.44
C PHE A 14 -5.53 -8.95 -7.26
N ALA A 15 -5.74 -8.82 -8.57
CA ALA A 15 -4.83 -8.05 -9.43
C ALA A 15 -4.74 -6.57 -9.01
N ALA A 16 -5.87 -5.96 -8.62
CA ALA A 16 -5.91 -4.57 -8.17
C ALA A 16 -5.17 -4.33 -6.84
N PHE A 17 -5.08 -5.33 -5.96
CA PHE A 17 -4.38 -5.22 -4.67
C PHE A 17 -2.87 -5.48 -4.77
N TYR A 18 -2.39 -6.07 -5.87
CA TYR A 18 -0.97 -6.38 -6.08
C TYR A 18 0.00 -5.22 -5.79
N PRO A 19 -0.18 -4.00 -6.35
CA PRO A 19 0.75 -2.90 -6.13
C PRO A 19 0.72 -2.32 -4.71
N ILE A 20 -0.36 -2.56 -3.96
CA ILE A 20 -0.55 -2.00 -2.61
C ILE A 20 0.06 -2.92 -1.55
N TYR A 21 -0.10 -4.24 -1.72
CA TYR A 21 0.25 -5.20 -0.67
C TYR A 21 1.49 -6.02 -1.02
N PHE A 22 1.58 -6.55 -2.24
CA PHE A 22 2.62 -7.51 -2.61
C PHE A 22 3.87 -6.83 -3.15
N ARG A 23 3.74 -5.85 -4.07
CA ARG A 23 4.91 -5.13 -4.62
C ARG A 23 5.80 -4.51 -3.52
N PRO A 24 5.27 -3.82 -2.50
CA PRO A 24 6.10 -3.22 -1.45
C PRO A 24 6.84 -4.26 -0.60
N LEU A 25 6.25 -5.45 -0.43
CA LEU A 25 6.85 -6.53 0.36
C LEU A 25 7.90 -7.31 -0.42
N LEU A 26 7.72 -7.46 -1.74
CA LEU A 26 8.65 -8.15 -2.63
C LEU A 26 9.86 -7.28 -3.00
N LEU A 27 9.68 -5.97 -3.10
CA LEU A 27 10.71 -5.00 -3.51
C LEU A 27 10.82 -3.87 -2.46
N PRO A 28 11.21 -4.19 -1.21
CA PRO A 28 11.12 -3.24 -0.11
C PRO A 28 12.06 -2.05 -0.27
N GLU A 29 13.25 -2.21 -0.86
CA GLU A 29 14.20 -1.11 -1.03
C GLU A 29 13.78 -0.12 -2.13
N GLU A 30 13.35 -0.64 -3.28
CA GLU A 30 12.82 0.17 -4.38
C GLU A 30 11.58 0.95 -3.92
N TYR A 31 10.66 0.28 -3.22
CA TYR A 31 9.48 0.92 -2.67
C TYR A 31 9.82 2.00 -1.65
N LYS A 32 10.78 1.77 -0.74
CA LYS A 32 11.24 2.79 0.22
C LYS A 32 11.86 4.00 -0.47
N ASN A 33 12.62 3.80 -1.55
CA ASN A 33 13.21 4.89 -2.32
C ASN A 33 12.13 5.71 -3.06
N GLU A 34 11.20 5.04 -3.76
CA GLU A 34 10.05 5.72 -4.38
C GLU A 34 9.23 6.50 -3.34
N GLN A 35 9.01 5.91 -2.16
CA GLN A 35 8.25 6.52 -1.07
C GLN A 35 8.97 7.74 -0.46
N SER A 36 10.29 7.73 -0.35
CA SER A 36 11.06 8.86 0.18
C SER A 36 10.96 10.08 -0.74
N ILE A 37 10.97 9.85 -2.06
CA ILE A 37 10.81 10.88 -3.08
C ILE A 37 9.35 11.40 -3.08
N ASN A 38 8.37 10.50 -3.15
CA ASN A 38 6.95 10.88 -3.23
C ASN A 38 6.41 11.53 -1.95
N ARG A 39 7.06 11.31 -0.80
CA ARG A 39 6.69 11.91 0.49
C ARG A 39 7.67 12.99 0.95
N ALA A 40 8.54 13.47 0.08
CA ALA A 40 9.44 14.57 0.40
C ALA A 40 8.62 15.81 0.77
N GLY A 41 8.96 16.44 1.90
CA GLY A 41 8.26 17.64 2.39
C GLY A 41 6.90 17.39 3.04
N ILE A 42 6.48 16.13 3.19
CA ILE A 42 5.24 15.77 3.90
C ILE A 42 5.57 15.30 5.32
N VAL A 43 5.12 16.05 6.33
CA VAL A 43 5.06 15.58 7.72
C VAL A 43 3.79 14.75 7.85
N GLN A 44 3.93 13.43 7.95
CA GLN A 44 2.79 12.52 7.89
C GLN A 44 1.88 12.65 9.11
N GLU A 45 2.47 13.02 10.23
CA GLU A 45 1.82 13.27 11.51
C GLU A 45 0.83 14.45 11.42
N ASP A 46 1.14 15.46 10.60
CA ASP A 46 0.31 16.66 10.43
C ASP A 46 -0.90 16.41 9.52
N ILE A 47 -0.78 15.46 8.59
CA ILE A 47 -1.89 15.05 7.71
C ILE A 47 -2.87 14.13 8.45
N GLN A 48 -2.39 13.42 9.47
CA GLN A 48 -3.17 12.38 10.09
C GLN A 48 -4.16 12.94 11.12
N PRO A 49 -5.36 12.32 11.21
CA PRO A 49 -6.33 12.68 12.23
C PRO A 49 -5.73 12.50 13.64
N ALA A 50 -5.90 13.52 14.48
CA ALA A 50 -5.40 13.53 15.85
C ALA A 50 -5.95 12.33 16.66
N GLY A 51 -5.11 11.73 17.49
CA GLY A 51 -5.47 10.61 18.38
C GLY A 51 -5.39 9.22 17.74
N LEU A 52 -4.99 9.10 16.46
CA LEU A 52 -4.74 7.82 15.81
C LEU A 52 -3.25 7.54 15.69
N LYS A 53 -2.85 6.26 15.86
CA LYS A 53 -1.47 5.83 15.63
C LYS A 53 -1.11 6.14 14.19
N VAL A 54 0.02 6.81 14.01
CA VAL A 54 0.54 7.16 12.69
C VAL A 54 0.67 5.91 11.84
N TRP A 55 -0.13 5.83 10.76
CA TRP A 55 -0.09 4.73 9.78
C TRP A 55 1.13 4.88 8.87
N SER A 56 2.34 4.83 9.45
CA SER A 56 3.53 5.21 8.68
C SER A 56 4.78 4.47 9.09
N ASP A 57 4.68 3.15 9.25
CA ASP A 57 5.72 2.26 8.74
C ASP A 57 5.22 0.80 8.65
N PRO A 58 4.93 0.24 7.45
CA PRO A 58 4.67 -1.19 7.31
C PRO A 58 5.90 -2.05 7.64
N PHE A 59 7.08 -1.44 7.77
CA PHE A 59 8.33 -2.08 8.15
C PHE A 59 8.70 -1.88 9.62
N GLY A 60 7.85 -1.19 10.40
CA GLY A 60 8.02 -1.01 11.83
C GLY A 60 9.33 -0.33 12.22
N ARG A 61 9.34 1.01 12.29
CA ARG A 61 10.38 1.73 13.04
C ARG A 61 10.34 1.27 14.51
N LYS A 62 11.51 0.87 15.02
CA LYS A 62 11.75 0.73 16.47
C LYS A 62 11.78 2.11 17.12
#